data_AF-A0A496YN33-F1
#
_entry.id   AF-A0A496YN33-F1
#
_cell.length_a   1.000
_cell.length_b   1.000
_cell.length_c   1.000
_cell.angle_alpha   90.00
_cell.angle_beta   90.00
_cell.angle_gamma   90.00
#
_symmetry.space_group_name_H-M   'P 1'
#
loop_
_entity.id
_entity.type
_entity.pdbx_description
1 polymer ?
#
loop_
_entity_poly.entity_id
_entity_poly.type
_entity_poly.pdbx_seq_one_letter_code
_entity_poly.pdbx_strand_id
1 'polypeptide(L)'
;DWKSWKKMTDRLGDRIQIVGDDLFVTNTERIARGIREGSANAVLIKLNQIGTLTETLEAIQMAHKAGWRAVISHRSGETEDTFIADLAVATGTGQIKTGSLCRSERVSKYNQLLRIEEELGDSAVFERPQ
;
A
#
# COMPACT_ATOMS: atom_id res chain seq x y z
N ASP A 1 -14.67 -9.52 -10.61
CA ASP A 1 -16.01 -8.92 -10.78
C ASP A 1 -15.90 -7.38 -10.81
N TRP A 2 -15.49 -6.82 -11.96
CA TRP A 2 -15.24 -5.37 -12.07
C TRP A 2 -16.51 -4.52 -11.92
N LYS A 3 -17.65 -5.02 -12.42
CA LYS A 3 -18.93 -4.29 -12.37
C LYS A 3 -19.39 -4.07 -10.93
N SER A 4 -19.28 -5.09 -10.07
CA SER A 4 -19.66 -4.94 -8.66
C SER A 4 -18.71 -4.01 -7.89
N TRP A 5 -17.41 -4.05 -8.17
CA TRP A 5 -16.43 -3.13 -7.59
C TRP A 5 -16.71 -1.67 -7.97
N LYS A 6 -17.04 -1.41 -9.24
CA LYS A 6 -17.49 -0.08 -9.68
C LYS A 6 -18.75 0.35 -8.95
N LYS A 7 -19.78 -0.50 -8.88
CA LYS A 7 -21.02 -0.18 -8.17
C LYS A 7 -20.80 0.10 -6.68
N MET A 8 -19.88 -0.62 -6.04
CA MET A 8 -19.48 -0.37 -4.65
C MET A 8 -18.77 0.97 -4.52
N THR A 9 -17.83 1.26 -5.41
CA THR A 9 -17.06 2.51 -5.44
C THR A 9 -17.96 3.71 -5.70
N ASP A 10 -18.92 3.63 -6.61
CA ASP A 10 -19.89 4.70 -6.86
C ASP A 10 -20.76 5.03 -5.64
N ARG A 11 -21.00 4.05 -4.75
CA ARG A 11 -21.86 4.25 -3.57
C ARG A 11 -21.09 4.69 -2.32
N LEU A 12 -19.80 4.35 -2.23
CA LEU A 12 -19.04 4.39 -0.99
C LEU A 12 -17.67 5.05 -1.12
N GLY A 13 -17.12 5.20 -2.33
CA GLY A 13 -15.74 5.65 -2.57
C GLY A 13 -15.42 7.04 -2.02
N ASP A 14 -16.43 7.90 -1.89
CA ASP A 14 -16.26 9.25 -1.31
C ASP A 14 -16.24 9.25 0.23
N ARG A 15 -16.56 8.11 0.86
CA ARG A 15 -16.69 7.99 2.32
C ARG A 15 -15.69 7.03 2.93
N ILE A 16 -15.28 6.02 2.18
CA ILE A 16 -14.37 4.98 2.66
C ILE A 16 -13.29 4.68 1.62
N GLN A 17 -12.14 4.25 2.12
CA GLN A 17 -11.10 3.67 1.29
C GLN A 17 -11.51 2.26 0.84
N ILE A 18 -11.52 2.04 -0.47
CA ILE A 18 -11.77 0.77 -1.13
C ILE A 18 -10.44 0.30 -1.71
N VAL A 19 -9.81 -0.65 -1.02
CA VAL A 19 -8.48 -1.13 -1.37
C VAL A 19 -8.58 -2.39 -2.22
N GLY A 20 -8.04 -2.35 -3.44
CA GLY A 20 -7.88 -3.55 -4.26
C GLY A 20 -6.60 -4.31 -3.95
N ASP A 21 -6.73 -5.56 -3.52
CA ASP A 21 -5.64 -6.53 -3.36
C ASP A 21 -5.64 -7.50 -4.56
N ASP A 22 -6.40 -8.60 -4.51
CA ASP A 22 -6.51 -9.58 -5.60
C ASP A 22 -7.10 -9.00 -6.90
N LEU A 23 -7.81 -7.87 -6.80
CA LEU A 23 -8.29 -7.16 -7.98
C LEU A 23 -7.12 -6.65 -8.83
N PHE A 24 -6.05 -6.18 -8.19
CA PHE A 24 -4.93 -5.51 -8.85
C PHE A 24 -3.64 -6.32 -8.84
N VAL A 25 -3.41 -7.15 -7.82
CA VAL A 25 -2.22 -8.01 -7.63
C VAL A 25 -0.90 -7.27 -7.85
N THR A 26 -0.85 -5.98 -7.46
CA THR A 26 0.30 -5.08 -7.70
C THR A 26 0.68 -4.94 -9.20
N ASN A 27 -0.20 -5.33 -10.13
CA ASN A 27 0.05 -5.28 -11.57
C ASN A 27 -0.45 -3.96 -12.18
N THR A 28 0.46 -3.23 -12.84
CA THR A 28 0.23 -1.90 -13.40
C THR A 28 -0.88 -1.87 -14.46
N GLU A 29 -1.04 -2.90 -15.29
CA GLU A 29 -2.12 -2.96 -16.29
C GLU A 29 -3.51 -3.04 -15.62
N ARG A 30 -3.61 -3.85 -14.55
CA ARG A 30 -4.84 -4.01 -13.79
C ARG A 30 -5.17 -2.78 -12.97
N ILE A 31 -4.15 -2.14 -12.38
CA ILE A 31 -4.29 -0.86 -11.67
C ILE A 31 -4.78 0.21 -12.66
N ALA A 32 -4.15 0.33 -13.83
CA ALA A 32 -4.54 1.29 -14.86
C ALA A 32 -6.00 1.07 -15.32
N ARG A 33 -6.43 -0.19 -15.45
CA ARG A 33 -7.84 -0.51 -15.71
C ARG A 33 -8.74 -0.04 -14.57
N GLY A 34 -8.39 -0.35 -13.33
CA GLY A 34 -9.16 0.06 -12.16
C GLY A 34 -9.33 1.57 -12.05
N ILE A 35 -8.28 2.33 -12.35
CA ILE A 35 -8.30 3.79 -12.41
C ILE A 35 -9.27 4.26 -13.50
N ARG A 36 -9.12 3.76 -14.74
CA ARG A 36 -9.99 4.15 -15.87
C ARG A 36 -11.47 3.83 -15.61
N GLU A 37 -11.73 2.68 -14.99
CA GLU A 37 -13.10 2.24 -14.71
C GLU A 37 -13.65 2.82 -13.39
N GLY A 38 -12.85 3.49 -12.55
CA GLY A 38 -13.27 3.97 -11.23
C GLY A 38 -13.66 2.84 -10.28
N SER A 39 -12.94 1.72 -10.31
CA SER A 39 -13.33 0.49 -9.61
C SER A 39 -12.89 0.42 -8.15
N ALA A 40 -12.01 1.32 -7.70
CA ALA A 40 -11.50 1.43 -6.34
C ALA A 40 -10.96 2.87 -6.14
N ASN A 41 -10.38 3.17 -4.99
CA ASN A 41 -9.64 4.42 -4.74
C ASN A 41 -8.30 4.18 -4.02
N ALA A 42 -7.91 2.93 -3.84
CA ALA A 42 -6.63 2.54 -3.27
C ALA A 42 -6.19 1.15 -3.76
N VAL A 43 -4.89 0.89 -3.68
CA VAL A 43 -4.26 -0.40 -4.03
C VAL A 43 -3.44 -0.93 -2.87
N LEU A 44 -3.54 -2.23 -2.60
CA LEU A 44 -2.65 -2.93 -1.69
C LEU A 44 -1.41 -3.38 -2.47
N ILE A 45 -0.24 -2.90 -2.08
CA ILE A 45 1.04 -3.15 -2.75
C ILE A 45 1.76 -4.29 -2.04
N LYS A 46 2.00 -5.38 -2.76
CA LYS A 46 2.79 -6.54 -2.31
C LYS A 46 3.89 -6.79 -3.34
N LEU A 47 5.12 -6.45 -2.97
CA LEU A 47 6.28 -6.46 -3.88
C LEU A 47 6.44 -7.79 -4.60
N ASN A 48 6.30 -8.89 -3.87
CA ASN A 48 6.47 -10.24 -4.40
C ASN A 48 5.30 -10.73 -5.28
N GLN A 49 4.26 -9.92 -5.50
CA GLN A 49 3.25 -10.21 -6.54
C GLN A 49 3.68 -9.70 -7.93
N ILE A 50 4.45 -8.61 -7.99
CA ILE A 50 4.92 -8.03 -9.26
C ILE A 50 6.35 -8.44 -9.60
N GLY A 51 7.17 -8.72 -8.58
CA GLY A 51 8.45 -9.41 -8.72
C GLY A 51 9.67 -8.51 -8.56
N THR A 52 9.64 -7.28 -9.06
CA THR A 52 10.77 -6.34 -8.94
C THR A 52 10.44 -5.07 -8.17
N LEU A 53 11.50 -4.43 -7.63
CA LEU A 53 11.37 -3.14 -6.96
C LEU A 53 10.96 -2.04 -7.96
N THR A 54 11.50 -2.03 -9.17
CA THR A 54 11.17 -1.05 -10.21
C THR A 54 9.67 -1.06 -10.52
N GLU A 55 9.12 -2.24 -10.79
CA GLU A 55 7.68 -2.36 -11.09
C GLU A 55 6.81 -2.03 -9.87
N THR A 56 7.29 -2.32 -8.66
CA THR A 56 6.64 -1.89 -7.41
C THR A 56 6.56 -0.37 -7.35
N LEU A 57 7.66 0.34 -7.61
CA LEU A 57 7.71 1.80 -7.60
C LEU A 57 6.81 2.40 -8.69
N GLU A 58 6.77 1.80 -9.88
CA GLU A 58 5.87 2.21 -10.95
C GLU A 58 4.39 2.06 -10.54
N ALA A 59 4.02 0.96 -9.89
CA ALA A 59 2.66 0.74 -9.39
C ALA A 59 2.27 1.78 -8.32
N ILE A 60 3.17 2.09 -7.38
CA ILE A 60 2.94 3.12 -6.35
C ILE A 60 2.79 4.50 -7.01
N GLN A 61 3.69 4.87 -7.92
CA GLN A 61 3.61 6.15 -8.62
C GLN A 61 2.35 6.28 -9.47
N MET A 62 1.91 5.20 -10.13
CA MET A 62 0.67 5.18 -10.90
C MET A 62 -0.54 5.46 -9.99
N ALA A 63 -0.59 4.83 -8.82
CA ALA A 63 -1.66 5.09 -7.85
C ALA A 63 -1.66 6.55 -7.39
N HIS A 64 -0.50 7.08 -6.96
CA HIS A 64 -0.40 8.46 -6.49
C HIS A 64 -0.78 9.48 -7.57
N LYS A 65 -0.32 9.30 -8.81
CA LYS A 65 -0.69 10.18 -9.95
C LYS A 65 -2.18 10.18 -10.25
N ALA A 66 -2.88 9.09 -9.95
CA ALA A 66 -4.34 8.99 -10.09
C ALA A 66 -5.11 9.50 -8.86
N GLY A 67 -4.43 10.06 -7.86
CA GLY A 67 -5.04 10.44 -6.58
C GLY A 67 -5.48 9.24 -5.73
N TRP A 68 -5.03 8.03 -6.07
CA TRP A 68 -5.27 6.82 -5.28
C TRP A 68 -4.22 6.68 -4.19
N ARG A 69 -4.61 6.03 -3.09
CA ARG A 69 -3.69 5.68 -2.02
C ARG A 69 -3.02 4.34 -2.32
N ALA A 70 -1.72 4.24 -2.06
CA ALA A 70 -1.00 2.97 -2.05
C ALA A 70 -0.82 2.51 -0.61
N VAL A 71 -1.11 1.24 -0.32
CA VAL A 71 -0.92 0.67 1.01
C VAL A 71 0.13 -0.43 0.91
N ILE A 72 1.32 -0.20 1.48
CA ILE A 72 2.37 -1.21 1.50
C ILE A 72 1.94 -2.37 2.40
N SER A 73 2.09 -3.61 1.95
CA SER A 73 1.56 -4.78 2.66
C SER A 73 2.57 -5.91 2.79
N HIS A 74 2.52 -6.56 3.94
CA HIS A 74 3.15 -7.85 4.16
C HIS A 74 2.46 -9.00 3.39
N ARG A 75 2.98 -10.22 3.56
CA ARG A 75 2.30 -11.47 3.21
C ARG A 75 1.90 -12.29 4.45
N SER A 76 1.00 -13.26 4.27
CA SER A 76 0.59 -14.15 5.38
C SER A 76 1.73 -15.01 5.91
N GLY A 77 2.62 -15.49 5.04
CA GLY A 77 3.95 -15.98 5.40
C GLY A 77 4.96 -14.84 5.27
N GLU A 78 5.62 -14.49 6.37
CA GLU A 78 6.63 -13.42 6.42
C GLU A 78 7.92 -13.92 7.07
N THR A 79 8.99 -13.16 6.88
CA THR A 79 10.30 -13.37 7.52
C THR A 79 10.60 -12.19 8.45
N GLU A 80 11.75 -12.20 9.12
CA GLU A 80 12.24 -11.06 9.89
C GLU A 80 12.61 -9.83 9.05
N ASP A 81 12.67 -9.97 7.71
CA ASP A 81 12.95 -8.87 6.76
C ASP A 81 12.09 -7.64 7.08
N THR A 82 12.65 -6.44 6.95
CA THR A 82 11.94 -5.20 7.30
C THR A 82 11.76 -4.25 6.13
N PHE A 83 12.11 -4.67 4.91
CA PHE A 83 12.21 -3.81 3.73
C PHE A 83 10.94 -2.99 3.45
N ILE A 84 9.76 -3.56 3.72
CA ILE A 84 8.50 -2.87 3.49
C ILE A 84 8.26 -1.66 4.40
N ALA A 85 8.96 -1.57 5.54
CA ALA A 85 8.94 -0.38 6.40
C ALA A 85 9.67 0.78 5.70
N ASP A 86 10.92 0.54 5.27
CA ASP A 86 11.72 1.50 4.52
C ASP A 86 11.03 1.92 3.22
N LEU A 87 10.43 0.97 2.49
CA LEU A 87 9.69 1.28 1.27
C LEU A 87 8.51 2.22 1.53
N ALA A 88 7.73 1.99 2.60
CA ALA A 88 6.57 2.82 2.93
C ALA A 88 6.98 4.27 3.21
N VAL A 89 8.08 4.46 3.95
CA VAL A 89 8.61 5.80 4.25
C VAL A 89 9.21 6.44 2.99
N ALA A 90 10.06 5.71 2.26
CA ALA A 90 10.75 6.21 1.07
C ALA A 90 9.80 6.64 -0.06
N THR A 91 8.64 5.98 -0.17
CA THR A 91 7.62 6.30 -1.18
C THR A 91 6.50 7.21 -0.66
N GLY A 92 6.55 7.60 0.62
CA GLY A 92 5.58 8.51 1.23
C GLY A 92 4.14 8.02 1.13
N THR A 93 3.89 6.71 1.25
CA THR A 93 2.52 6.18 1.07
C THR A 93 1.57 6.55 2.21
N GLY A 94 2.11 6.89 3.38
CA GLY A 94 1.35 7.22 4.59
C GLY A 94 0.56 6.04 5.19
N GLN A 95 0.62 4.85 4.57
CA GLN A 95 -0.10 3.66 5.02
C GLN A 95 0.73 2.39 4.81
N ILE A 96 0.75 1.56 5.85
CA ILE A 96 1.36 0.23 5.86
C ILE A 96 0.46 -0.76 6.60
N LYS A 97 0.35 -1.99 6.06
CA LYS A 97 -0.34 -3.12 6.67
C LYS A 97 0.66 -4.26 6.90
N THR A 98 1.26 -4.29 8.09
CA THR A 98 2.32 -5.25 8.42
C THR A 98 1.98 -6.26 9.55
N GLY A 99 0.72 -6.33 9.96
CA GLY A 99 0.19 -7.41 10.82
C GLY A 99 -0.17 -6.96 12.23
N SER A 100 -0.49 -7.90 13.11
CA SER A 100 -0.84 -7.59 14.50
C SER A 100 0.38 -7.17 15.32
N LEU A 101 0.17 -6.72 16.56
CA LEU A 101 1.21 -6.38 17.54
C LEU A 101 1.83 -7.63 18.20
N CYS A 102 1.90 -8.74 17.46
CA CYS A 102 2.45 -10.01 17.93
C CYS A 102 3.14 -10.73 16.77
N ARG A 103 4.00 -11.70 17.13
CA ARG A 103 4.87 -12.47 16.24
C ARG A 103 6.01 -11.63 15.65
N SER A 104 7.23 -12.15 15.78
CA SER A 104 8.46 -11.38 15.50
C SER A 104 8.55 -10.90 14.05
N GLU A 105 8.03 -11.66 13.09
CA GLU A 105 8.03 -11.28 11.67
C GLU A 105 7.11 -10.10 11.35
N ARG A 106 6.24 -9.69 12.29
CA ARG A 106 5.38 -8.49 12.19
C ARG A 106 6.01 -7.33 12.96
N VAL A 107 6.39 -7.62 14.21
CA VAL A 107 6.99 -6.65 15.12
C VAL A 107 8.31 -6.11 14.60
N SER A 108 9.09 -6.90 13.84
CA SER A 108 10.33 -6.42 13.23
C SER A 108 10.11 -5.21 12.33
N LYS A 109 9.04 -5.16 11.53
CA LYS A 109 8.70 -4.02 10.67
C LYS A 109 8.28 -2.80 11.49
N TYR A 110 7.51 -2.98 12.56
CA TYR A 110 7.15 -1.88 13.46
C TYR A 110 8.40 -1.30 14.16
N ASN A 111 9.30 -2.16 14.62
CA ASN A 111 10.57 -1.72 15.20
C ASN A 111 11.42 -0.96 14.18
N GLN A 112 11.40 -1.35 12.91
CA GLN A 112 12.08 -0.60 11.87
C GLN A 112 11.46 0.77 11.62
N LEU A 113 10.13 0.89 11.64
CA LEU A 113 9.47 2.20 11.56
C LEU A 113 9.86 3.12 12.73
N LEU A 114 9.97 2.59 13.95
CA LEU A 114 10.43 3.36 15.11
C LEU A 114 11.87 3.86 14.92
N ARG A 115 12.77 3.03 14.36
CA ARG A 115 14.15 3.45 14.06
C ARG A 115 14.19 4.53 12.97
N ILE A 116 13.42 4.35 11.90
CA ILE A 116 13.35 5.35 10.82
C ILE A 116 12.81 6.68 11.35
N GLU A 117 11.79 6.65 12.20
CA GLU A 117 11.26 7.85 12.86
C GLU A 117 12.32 8.53 13.76
N GLU A 118 13.04 7.75 14.57
CA GLU A 118 14.15 8.25 15.40
C GLU A 118 15.26 8.88 14.56
N GLU A 119 15.64 8.27 13.43
CA GLU A 119 16.65 8.78 12.51
C GLU A 119 16.22 10.08 11.80
N LEU A 120 14.93 10.19 11.44
CA LEU A 120 14.39 11.39 10.81
C LEU A 120 14.23 12.56 11.79
N GLY A 121 14.05 12.28 13.09
CA GLY A 121 13.89 13.28 14.15
C GLY A 121 12.80 14.30 13.81
N ASP A 122 13.14 15.59 13.90
CA ASP A 122 12.21 16.70 13.62
C ASP A 122 11.73 16.77 12.16
N SER A 123 12.35 16.02 11.23
CA SER A 123 11.92 15.92 9.83
C SER A 123 10.84 14.85 9.61
N ALA A 124 10.54 14.03 10.62
CA ALA A 124 9.51 13.00 10.52
C ALA A 124 8.10 13.62 10.44
N VAL A 125 7.28 13.12 9.52
CA VAL A 125 5.88 13.53 9.39
C VAL A 125 4.98 12.30 9.48
N PHE A 126 4.10 12.31 10.48
CA PHE A 126 3.03 11.33 10.62
C PHE A 126 1.68 11.98 10.37
N GLU A 127 1.18 11.87 9.14
CA GLU A 127 -0.14 12.42 8.78
C GLU A 127 -1.22 11.36 8.96
N ARG A 128 -2.40 11.80 9.42
CA ARG A 128 -3.59 10.98 9.24
C ARG A 128 -3.92 10.95 7.76
N PRO A 129 -4.12 9.78 7.14
CA PRO A 129 -4.58 9.72 5.77
C PRO A 129 -5.94 10.45 5.68
N GLN A 130 -5.97 11.63 5.03
CA GLN A 130 -7.19 12.36 4.69
C GLN A 130 -7.92 11.57 3.62
#